data_AF-A0A2K3NDX0-F1
#
_entry.id   AF-A0A2K3NDX0-F1
#
_cell.length_a   1.000
_cell.length_b   1.000
_cell.length_c   1.000
_cell.angle_alpha   90.00
_cell.angle_beta   90.00
_cell.angle_gamma   90.00
#
_symmetry.space_group_name_H-M   'P 1'
#
loop_
_entity.id
_entity.type
_entity.pdbx_description
1 polymer ?
#
loop_
_entity_poly.entity_id
_entity_poly.type
_entity_poly.pdbx_seq_one_letter_code
_entity_poly.pdbx_strand_id
1 'polypeptide(L)'
;MRAFPEVAKLNATEWYFFSFRDRKYATGFRTNRATTSGYWKATGKDRTVFDPMSGEVVGMRKTLVFYRNRAPNGIKTGWIMHEFRLETPHMPPKMV
;
A
#
# COMPACT_ATOMS: atom_id res chain seq x y z
N MET A 1 11.38 1.56 -0.03
CA MET A 1 10.95 2.59 -0.99
C MET A 1 12.05 3.62 -1.12
N ARG A 2 12.69 3.73 -2.29
CA ARG A 2 13.41 4.97 -2.63
C ARG A 2 12.37 5.90 -3.26
N ALA A 3 12.14 7.06 -2.67
CA ALA A 3 11.23 8.07 -3.20
C ALA A 3 12.06 9.17 -3.85
N PHE A 4 11.75 9.52 -5.11
CA PHE A 4 12.24 10.72 -5.78
C PHE A 4 11.10 11.75 -5.73
N PRO A 5 11.09 12.66 -4.75
CA PRO A 5 9.90 13.47 -4.44
C PRO A 5 9.48 14.39 -5.59
N GLU A 6 10.42 14.82 -6.41
CA GLU A 6 10.17 15.72 -7.55
C GLU A 6 9.45 15.02 -8.71
N VAL A 7 9.69 13.73 -8.92
CA VAL A 7 9.13 12.96 -10.05
C VAL A 7 7.78 12.33 -9.69
N ALA A 8 7.46 12.25 -8.40
CA ALA A 8 6.27 11.58 -7.88
C ALA A 8 5.08 12.52 -7.65
N LYS A 9 5.28 13.84 -7.74
CA LYS A 9 4.30 14.84 -7.33
C LYS A 9 3.25 15.06 -8.42
N LEU A 10 2.00 14.65 -8.20
CA LEU A 10 0.87 14.94 -9.10
C LEU A 10 0.24 16.30 -8.78
N ASN A 11 0.15 16.64 -7.50
CA ASN A 11 -0.34 17.93 -7.01
C ASN A 11 0.42 18.36 -5.75
N ALA A 12 0.02 19.46 -5.10
CA ALA A 12 0.73 19.99 -3.93
C ALA A 12 0.76 19.02 -2.72
N THR A 13 -0.16 18.06 -2.65
CA THR A 13 -0.45 17.26 -1.44
C THR A 13 -0.32 15.75 -1.64
N GLU A 14 -0.21 15.27 -2.89
CA GLU A 14 -0.24 13.85 -3.23
C GLU A 14 0.96 13.47 -4.09
N TRP A 15 1.52 12.30 -3.76
CA TRP A 15 2.65 11.70 -4.46
C TRP A 15 2.33 10.26 -4.85
N TYR A 16 2.74 9.87 -6.04
CA TYR A 16 2.57 8.54 -6.60
C TYR A 16 3.93 7.89 -6.83
N PHE A 17 4.05 6.64 -6.40
CA PHE A 17 5.27 5.87 -6.53
C PHE A 17 4.94 4.46 -7.02
N PHE A 18 5.76 3.95 -7.93
CA PHE A 18 5.83 2.53 -8.20
C PHE A 18 6.84 1.89 -7.25
N SER A 19 6.47 0.77 -6.63
CA SER A 19 7.36 0.00 -5.78
C SER A 19 7.18 -1.48 -6.09
N PHE A 20 8.29 -2.21 -6.14
CA PHE A 20 8.23 -3.67 -6.06
C PHE A 20 7.64 -4.09 -4.71
N ARG A 21 6.92 -5.21 -4.73
CA ARG A 21 6.27 -5.75 -3.53
C ARG A 21 7.32 -6.46 -2.67
N ASP A 22 7.82 -5.77 -1.67
CA ASP A 22 8.75 -6.34 -0.70
C ASP A 22 8.01 -7.33 0.23
N ARG A 23 8.40 -8.61 0.21
CA ARG A 23 7.79 -9.64 1.05
C ARG A 23 8.45 -9.64 2.42
N LYS A 24 7.65 -9.53 3.48
CA LYS A 24 8.11 -9.61 4.88
C LYS A 24 8.75 -10.97 5.21
N TYR A 25 8.28 -12.04 4.57
CA TYR A 25 8.78 -13.40 4.74
C TYR A 25 8.93 -14.05 3.37
N ALA A 26 9.95 -14.91 3.21
CA ALA A 26 10.22 -15.62 1.95
C ALA A 26 9.00 -16.42 1.46
N THR A 27 8.24 -17.01 2.39
CA THR A 27 7.11 -17.90 2.12
C THR A 27 5.73 -17.25 2.28
N GLY A 28 5.65 -15.91 2.36
CA GLY A 28 4.39 -15.21 2.65
C GLY A 28 4.02 -14.07 1.70
N PHE A 29 2.73 -13.76 1.62
CA PHE A 29 2.19 -12.62 0.86
C PHE A 29 2.19 -11.30 1.64
N ARG A 30 2.64 -11.33 2.90
CA ARG A 30 2.64 -10.16 3.78
C ARG A 30 3.75 -9.21 3.34
N THR A 31 3.38 -7.99 2.96
CA THR A 31 4.34 -6.97 2.57
C THR A 31 5.11 -6.44 3.79
N ASN A 32 6.42 -6.21 3.66
CA ASN A 32 7.18 -5.50 4.68
C ASN A 32 6.79 -4.01 4.67
N ARG A 33 6.41 -3.51 5.83
CA ARG A 33 5.89 -2.16 6.02
C ARG A 33 6.62 -1.40 7.12
N ALA A 34 7.71 -1.96 7.62
CA ALA A 34 8.62 -1.26 8.50
C ALA A 34 9.52 -0.35 7.67
N THR A 35 9.85 0.80 8.25
CA THR A 35 10.81 1.78 7.73
C THR A 35 11.78 2.10 8.87
N THR A 36 12.87 2.80 8.57
CA THR A 36 13.84 3.21 9.60
C THR A 36 13.22 4.07 10.70
N SER A 37 12.23 4.90 10.37
CA SER A 37 11.63 5.88 11.29
C SER A 37 10.25 5.50 11.84
N GLY A 38 9.68 4.37 11.41
CA GLY A 38 8.32 3.99 11.77
C GLY A 38 7.77 2.82 10.95
N TYR A 39 6.46 2.67 10.93
CA TYR A 39 5.79 1.57 10.21
C TYR A 39 4.43 1.96 9.65
N TRP A 40 4.04 1.32 8.56
CA TRP A 40 2.72 1.47 7.95
C TRP A 40 1.76 0.40 8.46
N LYS A 41 0.63 0.83 9.04
CA LYS A 41 -0.44 -0.04 9.53
C LYS A 41 -1.64 0.04 8.59
N ALA A 42 -2.14 -1.11 8.14
CA ALA A 42 -3.37 -1.16 7.36
C ALA A 42 -4.56 -0.67 8.20
N THR A 43 -5.46 0.08 7.58
CA THR A 43 -6.69 0.59 8.22
C THR A 43 -7.89 0.42 7.30
N GLY A 44 -9.03 0.09 7.91
CA GLY A 44 -10.27 -0.16 7.19
C GLY A 44 -10.25 -1.44 6.34
N LYS A 45 -11.34 -1.64 5.59
CA LYS A 45 -11.50 -2.74 4.64
C LYS A 45 -10.82 -2.39 3.32
N ASP A 46 -10.20 -3.38 2.69
CA ASP A 46 -9.70 -3.25 1.32
C ASP A 46 -10.87 -2.92 0.38
N ARG A 47 -10.63 -2.00 -0.57
CA ARG A 47 -11.63 -1.60 -1.57
C ARG A 47 -11.27 -2.16 -2.94
N THR A 48 -12.27 -2.63 -3.67
CA THR A 48 -12.14 -3.01 -5.07
C THR A 48 -11.94 -1.77 -5.93
N VAL A 49 -11.10 -1.90 -6.97
CA VAL A 49 -10.90 -0.88 -7.99
C VAL A 49 -11.56 -1.38 -9.27
N PHE A 50 -12.48 -0.60 -9.80
CA PHE A 50 -13.23 -0.91 -11.00
C PHE A 50 -12.73 -0.10 -12.18
N ASP A 51 -12.74 -0.71 -13.36
CA ASP A 51 -12.65 0.03 -14.61
C ASP A 51 -13.91 0.90 -14.77
N PRO A 52 -13.79 2.22 -14.97
CA PRO A 52 -14.95 3.11 -15.07
C PRO A 52 -15.77 2.90 -16.36
N MET A 53 -15.19 2.30 -17.41
CA MET A 53 -15.87 2.03 -18.68
C MET A 53 -16.51 0.65 -18.69
N SER A 54 -15.77 -0.40 -18.33
CA SER A 54 -16.29 -1.78 -18.39
C SER A 54 -17.02 -2.22 -17.12
N GLY A 55 -16.78 -1.54 -15.98
CA GLY A 55 -17.30 -1.95 -14.67
C GLY A 55 -16.60 -3.19 -14.09
N GLU A 56 -15.56 -3.70 -14.75
CA GLU A 56 -14.83 -4.89 -14.30
C GLU A 56 -13.85 -4.57 -13.17
N VAL A 57 -13.54 -5.60 -12.35
CA VAL A 57 -12.54 -5.48 -11.29
C VAL A 57 -11.14 -5.53 -11.89
N VAL A 58 -10.40 -4.43 -11.77
CA VAL A 58 -9.01 -4.33 -12.27
C VAL A 58 -7.97 -4.45 -11.15
N GLY A 59 -8.41 -4.37 -9.90
CA GLY A 59 -7.49 -4.43 -8.77
C GLY A 59 -8.12 -4.17 -7.42
N MET A 60 -7.25 -3.97 -6.45
CA MET A 60 -7.61 -3.69 -5.06
C MET A 60 -6.78 -2.54 -4.50
N ARG A 61 -7.41 -1.72 -3.67
CA ARG A 61 -6.80 -0.60 -2.95
C ARG A 61 -6.84 -0.86 -1.45
N LYS A 62 -5.66 -0.87 -0.82
CA LYS A 62 -5.49 -0.93 0.63
C LYS A 62 -5.09 0.44 1.15
N THR A 63 -5.72 0.87 2.25
CA THR A 63 -5.35 2.13 2.92
C THR A 63 -4.47 1.84 4.13
N LEU A 64 -3.42 2.64 4.28
CA LEU A 64 -2.47 2.54 5.39
C LEU A 64 -2.27 3.89 6.06
N VAL A 65 -1.99 3.85 7.35
CA VAL A 65 -1.60 5.01 8.15
C VAL A 65 -0.19 4.79 8.65
N PHE A 66 0.65 5.82 8.56
CA PHE A 66 1.99 5.78 9.11
C PHE A 66 1.99 6.07 10.61
N TYR A 67 2.74 5.24 11.34
CA TYR A 67 3.06 5.43 12.74
C TYR A 67 4.56 5.71 12.85
N ARG A 68 4.92 6.83 13.48
CA ARG A 68 6.32 7.16 13.80
C ARG A 68 6.77 6.34 15.02
N ASN A 69 8.05 5.98 15.07
CA ASN A 69 8.67 5.11 16.08
C ASN A 69 8.30 3.62 15.93
N ARG A 70 8.93 2.77 16.74
CA ARG A 70 8.82 1.31 16.64
C ARG A 70 7.48 0.81 17.19
N ALA A 71 6.89 -0.17 16.50
CA ALA A 71 5.73 -0.89 17.00
C ALA A 71 6.04 -1.64 18.31
N PRO A 72 5.07 -1.81 19.23
CA PRO A 72 3.67 -1.37 19.13
C PRO A 72 3.41 0.08 19.55
N ASN A 73 4.39 0.75 20.17
CA ASN A 73 4.24 2.07 20.81
C ASN A 73 4.41 3.24 19.82
N GLY A 74 4.09 3.02 18.55
CA GLY A 74 4.19 4.06 17.53
C GLY A 74 3.14 5.15 17.72
N ILE A 75 3.47 6.37 17.32
CA ILE A 75 2.56 7.52 17.34
C ILE A 75 1.92 7.65 15.96
N LYS A 76 0.58 7.62 15.91
CA LYS A 76 -0.18 7.81 14.67
C LYS A 76 0.13 9.18 14.07
N THR A 77 0.37 9.24 12.77
CA THR A 77 0.57 10.50 12.04
C THR A 77 -0.58 10.78 11.08
N GLY A 78 -0.55 11.94 10.42
CA GLY A 78 -1.47 12.29 9.33
C GLY A 78 -1.10 11.69 7.97
N TRP A 79 0.02 10.96 7.86
CA TRP A 79 0.45 10.37 6.60
C TRP A 79 -0.39 9.14 6.24
N ILE A 80 -1.03 9.22 5.07
CA ILE A 80 -1.85 8.18 4.49
C ILE A 80 -1.18 7.64 3.23
N MET A 81 -1.27 6.33 3.03
CA MET A 81 -0.85 5.67 1.79
C MET A 81 -2.00 4.83 1.25
N HIS A 82 -2.23 4.93 -0.05
CA HIS A 82 -3.10 4.04 -0.80
C HIS A 82 -2.24 3.09 -1.63
N GLU A 83 -2.15 1.83 -1.18
CA GLU A 83 -1.42 0.77 -1.89
C GLU A 83 -2.39 0.11 -2.89
N PHE A 84 -2.14 0.32 -4.17
CA PHE A 84 -2.88 -0.31 -5.26
C PHE A 84 -2.17 -1.57 -5.72
N ARG A 85 -2.94 -2.62 -5.99
CA ARG A 85 -2.45 -3.87 -6.59
C ARG A 85 -3.39 -4.32 -7.69
N LEU A 86 -2.82 -4.79 -8.79
CA LEU A 86 -3.60 -5.45 -9.84
C LEU A 86 -4.07 -6.82 -9.36
N GLU A 87 -5.28 -7.19 -9.75
CA GLU A 87 -5.72 -8.59 -9.69
C GLU A 87 -5.54 -9.16 -11.09
N THR A 88 -4.47 -9.92 -11.29
CA THR A 88 -4.28 -10.68 -12.54
C THR A 88 -5.09 -11.98 -12.47
N PRO A 89 -5.63 -12.49 -13.60
CA PRO A 89 -6.37 -13.77 -13.67
C PRO A 89 -5.62 -14.98 -13.10
N HIS A 90 -4.29 -14.87 -12.96
CA HIS A 90 -3.42 -15.95 -12.47
C HIS A 90 -2.98 -15.79 -11.01
N MET A 91 -3.52 -14.84 -10.26
CA MET A 91 -3.21 -14.76 -8.83
C MET A 91 -4.06 -15.81 -8.10
N PRO A 92 -3.45 -16.77 -7.38
CA PRO A 92 -4.22 -17.77 -6.65
C PRO A 92 -5.13 -17.06 -5.64
N PRO A 93 -6.38 -17.55 -5.46
CA PRO A 93 -7.33 -16.94 -4.55
C PRO A 93 -6.69 -16.82 -3.16
N LYS A 94 -6.93 -15.68 -2.50
CA LYS A 94 -6.56 -15.54 -1.10
C LYS A 94 -7.39 -16.55 -0.30
N MET A 95 -6.76 -17.63 0.14
CA MET A 95 -7.35 -18.50 1.15
C MET A 95 -7.60 -17.65 2.40
N VAL A 96 -8.87 -17.58 2.80
CA VAL A 96 -9.36 -16.89 4.01
C VAL A 96 -8.96 -17.71 5.23
#